data_AF-A0A959MXU9-F1
#
_entry.id   AF-A0A959MXU9-F1
#
_cell.length_a   1.000
_cell.length_b   1.000
_cell.length_c   1.000
_cell.angle_alpha   90.00
_cell.angle_beta   90.00
_cell.angle_gamma   90.00
#
_symmetry.space_group_name_H-M   'P 1'
#
loop_
_entity.id
_entity.type
_entity.pdbx_description
1 polymer ?
#
loop_
_entity_poly.entity_id
_entity_poly.type
_entity_poly.pdbx_seq_one_letter_code
_entity_poly.pdbx_strand_id
1 'polypeptide(L)'
;MPNPTEVAIYKRDGSLSLYTSYASARADAVDFDLIQIRADLNETIILKDKVDIWIMPGVVIDYNPSAPGPTITDNNVDVESNIYGMGIIQNTRNNSSSLLNTILISNSNSKISIDCDLIENESPGLTISCISSNAAKFFLKCNNVFSKRGGAIFLNNNNSIININVTKIETGLEGDFNTGSTAVISRGSGFIKIDEILCRNLGHCISHRAGTITANIKKMTTINNRSGVISTVHLNQGDNNQKLILYFDEISNLAGTNTSLCGIEVSQGTGIFIGRKVYSEILNDTEGATIQIGGTSVKGFIKINEIISKNSGALVLNQFTSQILVISNYIEGNKTGDGGVIFSYDSANFVLKNATVRNVNSGSSVKGIGLFKNSGNGNIPNVAFQNVKIISNGAIVYYNTSTPDIEIKNYGLIGNKDIEGNVMLKVGTADNFVFIFSNELT
;
A
#
# COMPACT_ATOMS: atom_id res chain seq x y z
N MET A 1 26.60 46.46 -8.84
CA MET A 1 25.90 45.52 -7.93
C MET A 1 26.69 44.22 -7.97
N PRO A 2 27.01 43.57 -6.84
CA PRO A 2 27.61 42.24 -6.89
C PRO A 2 26.66 41.30 -7.63
N ASN A 3 27.18 40.41 -8.49
CA ASN A 3 26.35 39.40 -9.17
C ASN A 3 25.48 38.67 -8.13
N PRO A 4 24.19 38.42 -8.41
CA PRO A 4 23.41 37.53 -7.56
C PRO A 4 24.12 36.17 -7.56
N THR A 5 24.46 35.68 -6.38
CA THR A 5 25.15 34.40 -6.22
C THR A 5 24.10 33.33 -6.02
N GLU A 6 24.14 32.31 -6.86
CA GLU A 6 23.14 31.24 -6.89
C GLU A 6 23.34 30.27 -5.72
N VAL A 7 24.59 30.08 -5.32
CA VAL A 7 25.00 29.13 -4.28
C VAL A 7 25.99 29.78 -3.31
N ALA A 8 25.92 29.42 -2.03
CA ALA A 8 26.87 29.84 -1.02
C ALA A 8 27.27 28.67 -0.11
N ILE A 9 28.50 28.66 0.40
CA ILE A 9 28.93 27.73 1.46
C ILE A 9 29.02 28.50 2.76
N TYR A 10 28.32 28.03 3.79
CA TYR A 10 28.59 28.37 5.17
C TYR A 10 29.57 27.35 5.75
N LYS A 11 30.78 27.83 6.05
CA LYS A 11 31.85 27.05 6.67
C LYS A 11 31.64 26.96 8.18
N ARG A 12 32.24 25.95 8.81
CA ARG A 12 32.20 25.78 10.28
C ARG A 12 32.79 26.96 11.08
N ASP A 13 33.72 27.71 10.50
CA ASP A 13 34.29 28.92 11.12
C ASP A 13 33.38 30.16 11.00
N GLY A 14 32.19 30.00 10.40
CA GLY A 14 31.23 31.07 10.17
C GLY A 14 31.50 31.89 8.91
N SER A 15 32.55 31.57 8.14
CA SER A 15 32.82 32.24 6.88
C SER A 15 31.82 31.85 5.79
N LEU A 16 31.59 32.79 4.88
CA LEU A 16 30.69 32.64 3.74
C LEU A 16 31.47 32.79 2.44
N SER A 17 31.46 31.74 1.63
CA SER A 17 32.01 31.75 0.27
C SER A 17 30.88 31.69 -0.74
N LEU A 18 30.95 32.51 -1.78
CA LEU A 18 29.89 32.64 -2.79
C LEU A 18 30.30 31.99 -4.11
N TYR A 19 29.37 31.30 -4.75
CA TYR A 19 29.58 30.52 -5.97
C TYR A 19 28.47 30.79 -7.00
N THR A 20 28.81 30.58 -8.27
CA THR A 20 27.88 30.64 -9.40
C THR A 20 27.37 29.26 -9.83
N SER A 21 27.76 28.18 -9.15
CA SER A 21 27.22 26.84 -9.37
C SER A 21 27.40 25.96 -8.13
N TYR A 22 26.52 24.98 -7.99
CA TYR A 22 26.60 23.93 -6.99
C TYR A 22 27.84 23.05 -7.21
N ALA A 23 28.19 22.70 -8.46
CA ALA A 23 29.37 21.89 -8.73
C ALA A 23 30.66 22.51 -8.16
N SER A 24 30.83 23.84 -8.30
CA SER A 24 31.98 24.57 -7.76
C SER A 24 31.93 24.63 -6.23
N ALA A 25 30.76 24.94 -5.66
CA ALA A 25 30.58 24.95 -4.20
C ALA A 25 30.87 23.56 -3.58
N ARG A 26 30.41 22.49 -4.23
CA ARG A 26 30.63 21.11 -3.79
C ARG A 26 32.11 20.72 -3.81
N ALA A 27 32.86 21.16 -4.81
CA ALA A 27 34.30 20.89 -4.90
C ALA A 27 35.04 21.47 -3.67
N ASP A 28 34.69 22.70 -3.30
CA ASP A 28 35.30 23.46 -2.21
C ASP A 28 34.76 23.14 -0.81
N ALA A 29 33.57 22.55 -0.71
CA ALA A 29 32.98 22.15 0.57
C ALA A 29 33.85 21.08 1.26
N VAL A 30 33.93 21.08 2.58
CA VAL A 30 34.59 20.03 3.37
C VAL A 30 33.58 19.43 4.36
N ASP A 31 33.94 18.31 5.00
CA ASP A 31 33.07 17.66 5.98
C ASP A 31 32.45 18.68 6.94
N PHE A 32 31.14 18.55 7.13
CA PHE A 32 30.26 19.34 7.99
C PHE A 32 30.06 20.81 7.58
N ASP A 33 30.38 21.18 6.33
CA ASP A 33 29.92 22.43 5.72
C ASP A 33 28.42 22.37 5.35
N LEU A 34 27.81 23.55 5.20
CA LEU A 34 26.46 23.73 4.65
C LEU A 34 26.53 24.44 3.30
N ILE A 35 26.05 23.79 2.24
CA ILE A 35 25.81 24.43 0.94
C ILE A 35 24.38 24.98 0.91
N GLN A 36 24.24 26.28 0.69
CA GLN A 36 22.95 26.94 0.51
C GLN A 36 22.69 27.24 -0.95
N ILE A 37 21.55 26.79 -1.46
CA ILE A 37 21.07 27.10 -2.80
C ILE A 37 19.95 28.14 -2.68
N ARG A 38 20.17 29.31 -3.28
CA ARG A 38 19.35 30.52 -3.08
C ARG A 38 18.65 31.01 -4.34
N ALA A 39 18.95 30.40 -5.48
CA ALA A 39 18.32 30.66 -6.76
C ALA A 39 18.05 29.33 -7.46
N ASP A 40 17.15 29.34 -8.44
CA ASP A 40 16.82 28.15 -9.23
C ASP A 40 18.08 27.60 -9.91
N LEU A 41 18.25 26.28 -9.88
CA LEU A 41 19.38 25.60 -10.50
C LEU A 41 18.90 24.58 -11.53
N ASN A 42 19.68 24.46 -12.60
CA ASN A 42 19.46 23.50 -13.68
C ASN A 42 20.57 22.44 -13.80
N GLU A 43 21.29 22.18 -12.70
CA GLU A 43 22.41 21.23 -12.63
C GLU A 43 22.10 20.05 -11.69
N THR A 44 22.83 18.93 -11.84
CA THR A 44 22.70 17.78 -10.95
C THR A 44 23.35 18.09 -9.61
N ILE A 45 22.60 17.84 -8.54
CA ILE A 45 23.11 17.90 -7.17
C ILE A 45 23.72 16.54 -6.81
N ILE A 46 25.04 16.43 -6.99
CA ILE A 46 25.80 15.28 -6.51
C ILE A 46 26.09 15.48 -5.01
N LEU A 47 25.67 14.54 -4.17
CA LEU A 47 25.90 14.60 -2.73
C LEU A 47 27.39 14.44 -2.39
N LYS A 48 27.78 14.93 -1.22
CA LYS A 48 29.14 14.82 -0.67
C LYS A 48 29.03 14.40 0.80
N ASP A 49 29.89 13.46 1.21
CA ASP A 49 29.84 12.92 2.57
C ASP A 49 29.96 14.03 3.61
N LYS A 50 29.08 13.98 4.62
CA LYS A 50 28.95 14.94 5.72
C LYS A 50 28.74 16.39 5.31
N VAL A 51 28.37 16.69 4.07
CA VAL A 51 28.01 18.04 3.65
C VAL A 51 26.50 18.13 3.57
N ASP A 52 25.93 19.09 4.28
CA ASP A 52 24.50 19.35 4.27
C ASP A 52 24.14 20.35 3.16
N ILE A 53 22.89 20.29 2.71
CA ILE A 53 22.35 21.15 1.67
C ILE A 53 21.09 21.82 2.19
N TRP A 54 21.02 23.13 2.08
CA TRP A 54 19.81 23.90 2.32
C TRP A 54 19.33 24.54 1.03
N ILE A 55 18.11 24.23 0.63
CA ILE A 55 17.45 24.82 -0.54
C ILE A 55 16.43 25.82 -0.02
N MET A 56 16.56 27.08 -0.42
CA MET A 56 15.66 28.13 0.03
C MET A 56 14.18 27.81 -0.32
N PRO A 57 13.21 28.16 0.54
CA PRO A 57 11.80 27.94 0.22
C PRO A 57 11.41 28.53 -1.15
N GLY A 58 10.73 27.73 -1.97
CA GLY A 58 10.29 28.14 -3.31
C GLY A 58 11.36 28.09 -4.40
N VAL A 59 12.63 27.85 -4.07
CA VAL A 59 13.69 27.63 -5.06
C VAL A 59 13.53 26.24 -5.69
N VAL A 60 13.64 26.20 -7.02
CA VAL A 60 13.49 24.99 -7.83
C VAL A 60 14.86 24.47 -8.27
N ILE A 61 15.11 23.20 -7.99
CA ILE A 61 16.20 22.45 -8.62
C ILE A 61 15.56 21.56 -9.68
N ASP A 62 15.81 21.86 -10.95
CA ASP A 62 15.29 21.11 -12.08
C ASP A 62 16.40 20.81 -13.07
N TYR A 63 17.02 19.64 -12.90
CA TYR A 63 18.09 19.21 -13.79
C TYR A 63 17.52 18.88 -15.19
N ASN A 64 17.72 19.80 -16.12
CA ASN A 64 17.27 19.67 -17.51
C ASN A 64 18.35 20.04 -18.54
N PRO A 65 19.55 19.43 -18.54
CA PRO A 65 20.46 19.59 -19.67
C PRO A 65 20.18 18.58 -20.78
N SER A 66 20.86 18.77 -21.90
CA SER A 66 20.95 17.82 -23.01
C SER A 66 21.49 16.43 -22.62
N ALA A 67 22.10 16.27 -21.43
CA ALA A 67 22.60 14.99 -20.90
C ALA A 67 21.63 14.30 -19.91
N PRO A 68 21.48 12.96 -19.95
CA PRO A 68 20.62 12.23 -19.03
C PRO A 68 21.22 12.12 -17.62
N GLY A 69 20.41 12.37 -16.57
CA GLY A 69 20.77 12.15 -15.17
C GLY A 69 19.64 12.48 -14.18
N PRO A 70 19.75 12.02 -12.93
CA PRO A 70 18.85 12.45 -11.85
C PRO A 70 19.14 13.90 -11.43
N THR A 71 18.16 14.53 -10.79
CA THR A 71 18.33 15.87 -10.21
C THR A 71 19.19 15.83 -8.96
N ILE A 72 19.01 14.80 -8.12
CA ILE A 72 19.83 14.55 -6.93
C ILE A 72 20.38 13.12 -6.97
N THR A 73 21.67 12.96 -6.68
CA THR A 73 22.31 11.64 -6.64
C THR A 73 23.46 11.54 -5.66
N ASP A 74 23.66 10.36 -5.07
CA ASP A 74 24.89 10.02 -4.33
C ASP A 74 26.05 9.62 -5.25
N ASN A 75 25.79 9.50 -6.56
CA ASN A 75 26.74 9.03 -7.56
C ASN A 75 27.41 7.70 -7.18
N ASN A 76 26.64 6.82 -6.51
CA ASN A 76 27.08 5.53 -5.99
C ASN A 76 28.27 5.61 -4.99
N VAL A 77 28.45 6.77 -4.35
CA VAL A 77 29.41 6.97 -3.26
C VAL A 77 28.67 6.94 -1.93
N ASP A 78 29.28 6.30 -0.93
CA ASP A 78 28.75 6.30 0.44
C ASP A 78 28.79 7.72 0.99
N VAL A 79 27.62 8.25 1.35
CA VAL A 79 27.47 9.61 1.86
C VAL A 79 26.46 9.66 3.01
N GLU A 80 26.77 10.45 4.03
CA GLU A 80 25.84 10.90 5.05
C GLU A 80 25.52 12.38 4.82
N SER A 81 24.30 12.72 4.41
CA SER A 81 23.93 14.10 4.04
C SER A 81 22.47 14.39 4.32
N ASN A 82 22.19 15.63 4.77
CA ASN A 82 20.85 16.15 4.95
C ASN A 82 20.55 17.23 3.91
N ILE A 83 19.37 17.16 3.31
CA ILE A 83 18.81 18.18 2.44
C ILE A 83 17.60 18.78 3.15
N TYR A 84 17.53 20.09 3.33
CA TYR A 84 16.41 20.74 4.02
C TYR A 84 16.12 22.14 3.46
N GLY A 85 15.08 22.80 3.97
CA GLY A 85 14.77 24.20 3.64
C GLY A 85 13.50 24.44 2.82
N MET A 86 12.71 23.38 2.53
CA MET A 86 11.42 23.49 1.82
C MET A 86 11.55 23.97 0.35
N GLY A 87 12.69 23.68 -0.29
CA GLY A 87 12.82 23.84 -1.73
C GLY A 87 12.00 22.83 -2.54
N ILE A 88 12.00 22.99 -3.85
CA ILE A 88 11.28 22.16 -4.83
C ILE A 88 12.31 21.39 -5.66
N ILE A 89 12.13 20.07 -5.79
CA ILE A 89 13.06 19.18 -6.51
C ILE A 89 12.30 18.52 -7.66
N GLN A 90 12.65 18.84 -8.90
CA GLN A 90 11.91 18.36 -10.06
C GLN A 90 12.85 17.72 -11.08
N ASN A 91 12.25 16.89 -11.94
CA ASN A 91 12.85 16.43 -13.17
C ASN A 91 11.79 16.54 -14.26
N THR A 92 11.76 17.68 -14.97
CA THR A 92 10.71 18.02 -15.95
C THR A 92 10.99 17.52 -17.37
N ARG A 93 11.99 16.64 -17.54
CA ARG A 93 12.42 16.19 -18.86
C ARG A 93 11.32 15.42 -19.59
N ASN A 94 10.99 15.89 -20.80
CA ASN A 94 9.94 15.32 -21.66
C ASN A 94 10.47 14.51 -22.86
N ASN A 95 11.79 14.32 -22.99
CA ASN A 95 12.38 13.62 -24.14
C ASN A 95 12.41 12.08 -23.93
N SER A 96 11.97 11.36 -24.96
CA SER A 96 11.56 9.95 -24.90
C SER A 96 12.68 8.91 -24.74
N SER A 97 13.95 9.31 -24.70
CA SER A 97 15.08 8.39 -24.84
C SER A 97 15.82 8.04 -23.55
N SER A 98 15.50 8.68 -22.42
CA SER A 98 16.18 8.40 -21.15
C SER A 98 15.25 8.47 -19.95
N LEU A 99 15.08 7.31 -19.33
CA LEU A 99 14.26 7.07 -18.17
C LEU A 99 15.02 7.46 -16.90
N LEU A 100 14.69 8.61 -16.28
CA LEU A 100 15.43 9.14 -15.12
C LEU A 100 14.56 9.40 -13.88
N ASN A 101 15.10 9.05 -12.71
CA ASN A 101 14.56 9.42 -11.40
C ASN A 101 14.79 10.91 -11.13
N THR A 102 13.97 11.52 -10.27
CA THR A 102 14.26 12.84 -9.71
C THR A 102 15.34 12.73 -8.63
N ILE A 103 15.23 11.72 -7.77
CA ILE A 103 16.22 11.40 -6.74
C ILE A 103 16.67 9.95 -6.91
N LEU A 104 17.98 9.74 -7.01
CA LEU A 104 18.60 8.42 -7.12
C LEU A 104 19.69 8.26 -6.05
N ILE A 105 19.44 7.44 -5.04
CA ILE A 105 20.44 7.03 -4.05
C ILE A 105 20.78 5.57 -4.31
N SER A 106 21.98 5.31 -4.82
CA SER A 106 22.35 4.01 -5.37
C SER A 106 23.27 3.21 -4.44
N ASN A 107 24.09 3.88 -3.63
CA ASN A 107 24.98 3.22 -2.69
C ASN A 107 24.20 2.70 -1.48
N SER A 108 24.46 1.44 -1.10
CA SER A 108 23.71 0.78 -0.04
C SER A 108 24.04 1.26 1.37
N ASN A 109 25.14 1.98 1.54
CA ASN A 109 25.62 2.46 2.83
C ASN A 109 25.20 3.91 3.13
N SER A 110 24.78 4.65 2.09
CA SER A 110 24.36 6.05 2.21
C SER A 110 23.28 6.23 3.29
N LYS A 111 23.32 7.39 3.95
CA LYS A 111 22.35 7.81 4.97
C LYS A 111 21.83 9.19 4.61
N ILE A 112 20.60 9.22 4.11
CA ILE A 112 20.03 10.43 3.52
C ILE A 112 18.80 10.88 4.30
N SER A 113 18.70 12.17 4.57
CA SER A 113 17.50 12.83 5.06
C SER A 113 17.11 13.98 4.14
N ILE A 114 15.84 14.08 3.75
CA ILE A 114 15.34 15.12 2.86
C ILE A 114 14.11 15.78 3.50
N ASP A 115 14.10 17.11 3.61
CA ASP A 115 12.97 17.96 4.01
C ASP A 115 12.70 19.02 2.92
N CYS A 116 11.62 18.85 2.16
CA CYS A 116 11.33 19.66 0.98
C CYS A 116 9.84 19.94 0.83
N ASP A 117 9.47 20.87 -0.06
CA ASP A 117 8.07 21.16 -0.33
C ASP A 117 7.47 20.15 -1.34
N LEU A 118 8.12 20.02 -2.50
CA LEU A 118 7.66 19.20 -3.61
C LEU A 118 8.79 18.37 -4.20
N ILE A 119 8.50 17.10 -4.50
CA ILE A 119 9.32 16.28 -5.40
C ILE A 119 8.45 15.86 -6.59
N GLU A 120 8.87 16.21 -7.80
CA GLU A 120 8.13 15.93 -9.02
C GLU A 120 8.96 15.19 -10.06
N ASN A 121 8.33 14.28 -10.80
CA ASN A 121 8.92 13.60 -11.94
C ASN A 121 7.97 13.60 -13.15
N GLU A 122 8.43 14.18 -14.26
CA GLU A 122 7.72 14.18 -15.54
C GLU A 122 8.23 13.14 -16.54
N SER A 123 9.30 12.43 -16.18
CA SER A 123 10.00 11.47 -17.03
C SER A 123 9.05 10.48 -17.72
N PRO A 124 9.28 10.12 -19.00
CA PRO A 124 8.30 9.41 -19.84
C PRO A 124 8.01 7.94 -19.46
N GLY A 125 8.70 7.37 -18.47
CA GLY A 125 8.69 5.92 -18.21
C GLY A 125 7.76 5.44 -17.10
N LEU A 126 6.96 4.41 -17.41
CA LEU A 126 6.12 3.68 -16.44
C LEU A 126 6.91 2.90 -15.38
N THR A 127 8.17 2.55 -15.66
CA THR A 127 9.00 1.66 -14.85
C THR A 127 9.87 2.37 -13.82
N ILE A 128 9.92 3.70 -13.85
CA ILE A 128 10.80 4.52 -13.01
C ILE A 128 10.01 5.03 -11.82
N SER A 129 10.64 5.17 -10.67
CA SER A 129 10.06 5.93 -9.55
C SER A 129 10.65 7.33 -9.46
N CYS A 130 9.87 8.33 -9.05
CA CYS A 130 10.36 9.69 -8.78
C CYS A 130 11.57 9.67 -7.83
N ILE A 131 11.48 8.86 -6.78
CA ILE A 131 12.54 8.56 -5.83
C ILE A 131 12.90 7.08 -5.94
N SER A 132 14.19 6.78 -6.13
CA SER A 132 14.74 5.42 -6.01
C SER A 132 15.89 5.43 -5.03
N SER A 133 15.78 4.65 -3.94
CA SER A 133 16.77 4.63 -2.87
C SER A 133 17.17 3.22 -2.47
N ASN A 134 18.48 2.97 -2.46
CA ASN A 134 19.12 1.78 -1.92
C ASN A 134 19.80 2.05 -0.55
N ALA A 135 19.64 3.25 0.00
CA ALA A 135 20.34 3.72 1.19
C ALA A 135 20.12 2.82 2.42
N ALA A 136 21.13 2.73 3.30
CA ALA A 136 21.00 2.09 4.61
C ALA A 136 20.02 2.84 5.51
N LYS A 137 19.89 4.16 5.31
CA LYS A 137 18.91 5.01 6.00
C LYS A 137 18.33 6.01 5.01
N PHE A 138 17.01 6.06 4.91
CA PHE A 138 16.32 7.01 4.03
C PHE A 138 15.15 7.67 4.74
N PHE A 139 15.32 8.95 5.06
CA PHE A 139 14.31 9.76 5.75
C PHE A 139 13.77 10.82 4.78
N LEU A 140 12.45 10.94 4.70
CA LEU A 140 11.78 11.92 3.85
C LEU A 140 10.69 12.62 4.64
N LYS A 141 10.76 13.95 4.67
CA LYS A 141 9.66 14.83 5.04
C LYS A 141 9.34 15.70 3.83
N CYS A 142 8.11 15.65 3.35
CA CYS A 142 7.73 16.38 2.14
C CYS A 142 6.24 16.74 2.15
N ASN A 143 5.83 17.87 1.56
CA ASN A 143 4.41 18.11 1.38
C ASN A 143 3.85 17.21 0.27
N ASN A 144 4.50 17.19 -0.90
CA ASN A 144 3.97 16.47 -2.05
C ASN A 144 5.04 15.66 -2.79
N VAL A 145 4.73 14.41 -3.12
CA VAL A 145 5.49 13.64 -4.11
C VAL A 145 4.58 13.30 -5.27
N PHE A 146 4.91 13.80 -6.45
CA PHE A 146 4.13 13.59 -7.66
C PHE A 146 4.95 12.90 -8.75
N SER A 147 4.40 11.84 -9.32
CA SER A 147 5.01 11.14 -10.45
C SER A 147 3.99 11.02 -11.58
N LYS A 148 4.25 11.73 -12.69
CA LYS A 148 3.29 11.76 -13.81
C LYS A 148 3.09 10.40 -14.42
N ARG A 149 4.17 9.69 -14.77
CA ARG A 149 4.10 8.43 -15.54
C ARG A 149 4.55 7.19 -14.77
N GLY A 150 5.44 7.34 -13.79
CA GLY A 150 6.04 6.23 -13.07
C GLY A 150 5.47 6.00 -11.67
N GLY A 151 6.27 5.33 -10.83
CA GLY A 151 6.04 5.22 -9.38
C GLY A 151 6.48 6.50 -8.66
N ALA A 152 6.10 6.67 -7.40
CA ALA A 152 6.56 7.82 -6.62
C ALA A 152 7.82 7.48 -5.80
N ILE A 153 7.77 6.44 -4.98
CA ILE A 153 8.86 6.07 -4.07
C ILE A 153 9.17 4.58 -4.20
N PHE A 154 10.43 4.27 -4.52
CA PHE A 154 10.96 2.91 -4.49
C PHE A 154 12.14 2.81 -3.53
N LEU A 155 11.97 2.02 -2.46
CA LEU A 155 13.00 1.72 -1.47
C LEU A 155 13.43 0.27 -1.65
N ASN A 156 14.66 0.04 -2.10
CA ASN A 156 15.11 -1.27 -2.59
C ASN A 156 15.98 -2.05 -1.60
N ASN A 157 16.45 -1.43 -0.52
CA ASN A 157 17.33 -2.07 0.44
C ASN A 157 16.54 -2.74 1.58
N ASN A 158 16.59 -4.07 1.64
CA ASN A 158 15.90 -4.88 2.65
C ASN A 158 16.33 -4.60 4.10
N ASN A 159 17.51 -4.00 4.30
CA ASN A 159 18.06 -3.64 5.60
C ASN A 159 17.94 -2.14 5.90
N SER A 160 17.23 -1.39 5.06
CA SER A 160 17.10 0.06 5.22
C SER A 160 16.29 0.43 6.46
N ILE A 161 16.71 1.48 7.15
CA ILE A 161 15.91 2.19 8.15
C ILE A 161 15.12 3.30 7.45
N ILE A 162 13.80 3.18 7.48
CA ILE A 162 12.88 4.02 6.71
C ILE A 162 12.08 4.94 7.63
N ASN A 163 12.00 6.22 7.29
CA ASN A 163 11.07 7.16 7.91
C ASN A 163 10.50 8.11 6.85
N ILE A 164 9.26 7.88 6.43
CA ILE A 164 8.57 8.69 5.42
C ILE A 164 7.44 9.44 6.10
N ASN A 165 7.41 10.76 5.94
CA ASN A 165 6.34 11.64 6.39
C ASN A 165 5.95 12.58 5.24
N VAL A 166 4.88 12.24 4.52
CA VAL A 166 4.45 12.99 3.34
C VAL A 166 3.00 13.38 3.45
N THR A 167 2.62 14.60 3.06
CA THR A 167 1.19 14.97 3.09
C THR A 167 0.44 14.24 1.97
N LYS A 168 0.86 14.37 0.71
CA LYS A 168 0.22 13.73 -0.43
C LYS A 168 1.21 13.03 -1.34
N ILE A 169 0.85 11.83 -1.80
CA ILE A 169 1.51 11.16 -2.91
C ILE A 169 0.50 10.95 -4.04
N GLU A 170 0.86 11.34 -5.25
CA GLU A 170 0.03 11.10 -6.43
C GLU A 170 0.84 10.48 -7.56
N THR A 171 0.27 9.45 -8.19
CA THR A 171 0.82 8.82 -9.40
C THR A 171 -0.22 8.81 -10.51
N GLY A 172 0.24 9.10 -11.73
CA GLY A 172 -0.62 9.11 -12.91
C GLY A 172 -1.30 10.46 -13.16
N LEU A 173 -1.71 10.67 -14.40
CA LEU A 173 -2.46 11.84 -14.84
C LEU A 173 -3.93 11.47 -15.06
N GLU A 174 -4.82 12.38 -14.68
CA GLU A 174 -6.23 12.27 -15.03
C GLU A 174 -6.40 12.35 -16.55
N GLY A 175 -7.16 11.43 -17.13
CA GLY A 175 -7.40 11.37 -18.58
C GLY A 175 -6.29 10.79 -19.46
N ASP A 176 -5.07 10.54 -18.93
CA ASP A 176 -4.00 9.84 -19.68
C ASP A 176 -3.78 8.43 -19.12
N PHE A 177 -4.40 7.43 -19.74
CA PHE A 177 -4.36 6.03 -19.30
C PHE A 177 -2.98 5.37 -19.42
N ASN A 178 -2.02 5.97 -20.12
CA ASN A 178 -0.66 5.45 -20.30
C ASN A 178 0.32 5.97 -19.23
N THR A 179 -0.21 6.28 -18.05
CA THR A 179 0.53 6.90 -16.95
C THR A 179 0.25 6.18 -15.64
N GLY A 180 0.99 6.53 -14.59
CA GLY A 180 0.81 5.96 -13.26
C GLY A 180 1.48 4.60 -13.08
N SER A 181 1.87 4.35 -11.83
CA SER A 181 2.39 3.09 -11.32
C SER A 181 2.22 3.08 -9.80
N THR A 182 2.82 2.10 -9.14
CA THR A 182 2.73 1.96 -7.69
C THR A 182 3.34 3.17 -6.99
N ALA A 183 2.58 3.81 -6.09
CA ALA A 183 3.04 5.00 -5.38
C ALA A 183 4.20 4.69 -4.44
N VAL A 184 4.07 3.69 -3.57
CA VAL A 184 5.13 3.32 -2.62
C VAL A 184 5.47 1.84 -2.74
N ILE A 185 6.68 1.52 -3.18
CA ILE A 185 7.26 0.19 -3.08
C ILE A 185 8.34 0.23 -1.99
N SER A 186 8.18 -0.60 -0.95
CA SER A 186 9.11 -0.62 0.17
C SER A 186 9.73 -2.00 0.43
N ARG A 187 11.03 -1.97 0.70
CA ARG A 187 11.85 -3.01 1.31
C ARG A 187 12.63 -2.36 2.45
N GLY A 188 12.72 -3.01 3.61
CA GLY A 188 13.32 -2.42 4.80
C GLY A 188 12.37 -2.34 5.98
N SER A 189 12.80 -1.68 7.05
CA SER A 189 12.01 -1.56 8.27
C SER A 189 11.90 -0.12 8.75
N GLY A 190 10.75 0.22 9.36
CA GLY A 190 10.53 1.56 9.90
C GLY A 190 9.08 2.04 9.79
N PHE A 191 8.93 3.34 9.55
CA PHE A 191 7.65 4.04 9.63
C PHE A 191 7.30 4.81 8.36
N ILE A 192 6.03 4.75 7.97
CA ILE A 192 5.46 5.54 6.88
C ILE A 192 4.23 6.27 7.42
N LYS A 193 4.20 7.60 7.29
CA LYS A 193 3.06 8.43 7.63
C LYS A 193 2.67 9.24 6.41
N ILE A 194 1.47 9.02 5.89
CA ILE A 194 0.96 9.74 4.71
C ILE A 194 -0.49 10.16 4.93
N ASP A 195 -0.86 11.39 4.57
CA ASP A 195 -2.27 11.79 4.70
C ASP A 195 -3.11 11.25 3.52
N GLU A 196 -2.66 11.40 2.28
CA GLU A 196 -3.37 10.87 1.11
C GLU A 196 -2.44 10.24 0.07
N ILE A 197 -2.82 9.07 -0.45
CA ILE A 197 -2.24 8.49 -1.66
C ILE A 197 -3.32 8.35 -2.72
N LEU A 198 -3.06 8.90 -3.91
CA LEU A 198 -3.90 8.73 -5.09
C LEU A 198 -3.12 8.06 -6.20
N CYS A 199 -3.52 6.85 -6.57
CA CYS A 199 -2.94 6.10 -7.68
C CYS A 199 -3.93 6.03 -8.83
N ARG A 200 -3.62 6.72 -9.92
CA ARG A 200 -4.43 6.73 -11.14
C ARG A 200 -3.88 5.74 -12.15
N ASN A 201 -4.80 5.15 -12.91
CA ASN A 201 -4.58 4.34 -14.11
C ASN A 201 -3.93 2.97 -13.86
N LEU A 202 -2.81 2.90 -13.15
CA LEU A 202 -2.07 1.65 -12.88
C LEU A 202 -1.36 1.69 -11.51
N GLY A 203 -1.21 0.50 -10.91
CA GLY A 203 -0.36 0.28 -9.74
C GLY A 203 -1.06 0.43 -8.40
N HIS A 204 -0.35 0.08 -7.33
CA HIS A 204 -0.87 0.04 -5.97
C HIS A 204 -0.57 1.36 -5.22
N CYS A 205 -1.36 1.72 -4.21
CA CYS A 205 -0.96 2.81 -3.30
C CYS A 205 0.27 2.40 -2.47
N ILE A 206 0.30 1.14 -2.00
CA ILE A 206 1.43 0.59 -1.27
C ILE A 206 1.68 -0.87 -1.63
N SER A 207 2.94 -1.20 -1.88
CA SER A 207 3.45 -2.55 -2.11
C SER A 207 4.65 -2.81 -1.21
N HIS A 208 4.47 -3.61 -0.17
CA HIS A 208 5.54 -3.93 0.79
C HIS A 208 6.12 -5.32 0.49
N ARG A 209 7.45 -5.41 0.35
CA ARG A 209 8.12 -6.57 -0.24
C ARG A 209 9.20 -7.24 0.63
N ALA A 210 9.71 -6.58 1.67
CA ALA A 210 10.68 -7.16 2.61
C ALA A 210 10.78 -6.29 3.87
N GLY A 211 11.10 -6.90 5.02
CA GLY A 211 11.28 -6.21 6.29
C GLY A 211 9.98 -5.95 7.06
N THR A 212 9.93 -4.94 7.94
CA THR A 212 8.75 -4.63 8.75
C THR A 212 8.42 -3.14 8.73
N ILE A 213 7.28 -2.78 8.14
CA ILE A 213 6.78 -1.40 8.11
C ILE A 213 5.55 -1.25 9.00
N THR A 214 5.54 -0.19 9.81
CA THR A 214 4.31 0.36 10.40
C THR A 214 3.91 1.61 9.62
N ALA A 215 2.77 1.55 8.95
CA ALA A 215 2.24 2.61 8.13
C ALA A 215 0.97 3.22 8.76
N ASN A 216 0.90 4.54 8.81
CA ASN A 216 -0.31 5.30 9.11
C ASN A 216 -0.65 6.13 7.87
N ILE A 217 -1.61 5.65 7.08
CA ILE A 217 -2.01 6.28 5.82
C ILE A 217 -3.50 6.58 5.91
N LYS A 218 -3.89 7.85 6.07
CA LYS A 218 -5.31 8.17 6.35
C LYS A 218 -6.20 7.74 5.19
N LYS A 219 -5.85 8.11 3.95
CA LYS A 219 -6.65 7.79 2.76
C LYS A 219 -5.81 7.23 1.62
N MET A 220 -6.26 6.13 1.03
CA MET A 220 -5.67 5.55 -0.18
C MET A 220 -6.74 5.31 -1.23
N THR A 221 -6.52 5.82 -2.42
CA THR A 221 -7.44 5.65 -3.54
C THR A 221 -6.72 5.12 -4.77
N THR A 222 -7.14 3.98 -5.29
CA THR A 222 -6.80 3.51 -6.63
C THR A 222 -7.96 3.76 -7.58
N ILE A 223 -7.66 4.27 -8.79
CA ILE A 223 -8.64 4.43 -9.88
C ILE A 223 -8.09 3.68 -11.09
N ASN A 224 -8.64 2.49 -11.39
CA ASN A 224 -8.06 1.61 -12.40
C ASN A 224 -8.60 1.88 -13.81
N ASN A 225 -7.86 2.65 -14.61
CA ASN A 225 -8.21 2.95 -15.99
C ASN A 225 -7.40 2.13 -17.02
N ARG A 226 -6.60 1.16 -16.60
CA ARG A 226 -5.79 0.33 -17.50
C ARG A 226 -5.92 -1.14 -17.14
N SER A 227 -5.75 -2.02 -18.11
CA SER A 227 -5.71 -3.45 -17.85
C SER A 227 -4.58 -3.78 -16.87
N GLY A 228 -4.94 -4.48 -15.80
CA GLY A 228 -4.01 -4.82 -14.74
C GLY A 228 -4.76 -5.35 -13.52
N VAL A 229 -4.13 -6.27 -12.81
CA VAL A 229 -4.63 -6.81 -11.54
C VAL A 229 -4.16 -5.86 -10.44
N ILE A 230 -4.97 -4.82 -10.18
CA ILE A 230 -4.59 -3.74 -9.28
C ILE A 230 -5.30 -3.86 -7.94
N SER A 231 -4.49 -3.87 -6.89
CA SER A 231 -4.91 -3.82 -5.50
C SER A 231 -4.50 -2.50 -4.85
N THR A 232 -5.31 -1.86 -4.00
CA THR A 232 -4.87 -0.60 -3.36
C THR A 232 -3.68 -0.84 -2.43
N VAL A 233 -3.75 -1.91 -1.63
CA VAL A 233 -2.70 -2.40 -0.74
C VAL A 233 -2.27 -3.78 -1.20
N HIS A 234 -0.96 -4.02 -1.31
CA HIS A 234 -0.44 -5.21 -1.97
C HIS A 234 0.74 -5.87 -1.24
N LEU A 235 0.57 -7.15 -0.87
CA LEU A 235 1.58 -8.02 -0.27
C LEU A 235 1.67 -9.37 -1.02
N ASN A 236 1.83 -9.33 -2.35
CA ASN A 236 1.95 -10.52 -3.20
C ASN A 236 3.25 -10.53 -4.05
N GLN A 237 4.25 -9.73 -3.71
CA GLN A 237 5.53 -9.62 -4.46
C GLN A 237 6.75 -9.48 -3.54
N GLY A 238 6.73 -10.15 -2.39
CA GLY A 238 7.77 -10.08 -1.37
C GLY A 238 8.60 -11.35 -1.21
N ASP A 239 9.27 -11.45 -0.06
CA ASP A 239 10.16 -12.56 0.31
C ASP A 239 9.48 -13.62 1.21
N ASN A 240 8.16 -13.51 1.39
CA ASN A 240 7.31 -14.28 2.32
C ASN A 240 7.52 -14.00 3.81
N ASN A 241 8.46 -13.12 4.17
CA ASN A 241 8.77 -12.74 5.55
C ASN A 241 8.44 -11.27 5.85
N GLN A 242 8.02 -10.51 4.84
CA GLN A 242 7.61 -9.11 5.02
C GLN A 242 6.43 -8.97 5.99
N LYS A 243 6.39 -7.87 6.73
CA LYS A 243 5.32 -7.53 7.66
C LYS A 243 4.86 -6.10 7.47
N LEU A 244 3.58 -5.92 7.13
CA LEU A 244 2.93 -4.61 7.10
C LEU A 244 1.93 -4.49 8.24
N ILE A 245 2.08 -3.46 9.07
CA ILE A 245 1.05 -3.00 10.01
C ILE A 245 0.51 -1.69 9.45
N LEU A 246 -0.76 -1.66 9.05
CA LEU A 246 -1.37 -0.52 8.38
C LEU A 246 -2.56 0.01 9.19
N TYR A 247 -2.46 1.29 9.58
CA TYR A 247 -3.52 2.10 10.13
C TYR A 247 -4.08 3.03 9.05
N PHE A 248 -5.41 3.12 8.92
CA PHE A 248 -6.05 3.93 7.89
C PHE A 248 -7.48 4.36 8.24
N ASP A 249 -7.96 5.46 7.64
CA ASP A 249 -9.36 5.86 7.70
C ASP A 249 -10.14 5.29 6.51
N GLU A 250 -9.57 5.34 5.30
CA GLU A 250 -10.27 4.89 4.10
C GLU A 250 -9.34 4.30 3.05
N ILE A 251 -9.73 3.13 2.53
CA ILE A 251 -9.17 2.52 1.32
C ILE A 251 -10.30 2.45 0.29
N SER A 252 -10.10 3.07 -0.86
CA SER A 252 -11.05 3.08 -1.97
C SER A 252 -10.39 2.49 -3.21
N ASN A 253 -10.86 1.32 -3.62
CA ASN A 253 -10.45 0.69 -4.87
C ASN A 253 -11.53 0.87 -5.92
N LEU A 254 -11.42 1.94 -6.71
CA LEU A 254 -12.44 2.34 -7.67
C LEU A 254 -12.17 1.73 -9.04
N ALA A 255 -13.23 1.29 -9.69
CA ALA A 255 -13.19 0.93 -11.09
C ALA A 255 -13.06 2.21 -11.91
N GLY A 256 -12.11 2.21 -12.84
CA GLY A 256 -12.11 3.15 -13.95
C GLY A 256 -12.74 2.49 -15.17
N THR A 257 -11.98 2.40 -16.26
CA THR A 257 -12.37 1.65 -17.47
C THR A 257 -12.09 0.14 -17.37
N ASN A 258 -11.33 -0.32 -16.36
CA ASN A 258 -10.94 -1.72 -16.19
C ASN A 258 -11.27 -2.23 -14.78
N THR A 259 -11.35 -3.55 -14.62
CA THR A 259 -11.62 -4.20 -13.33
C THR A 259 -10.42 -4.04 -12.40
N SER A 260 -10.65 -3.49 -11.20
CA SER A 260 -9.69 -3.56 -10.10
C SER A 260 -9.80 -4.91 -9.38
N LEU A 261 -8.71 -5.44 -8.82
CA LEU A 261 -8.72 -6.73 -8.12
C LEU A 261 -9.38 -6.63 -6.75
N CYS A 262 -8.80 -5.82 -5.85
CA CYS A 262 -9.26 -5.68 -4.47
C CYS A 262 -8.73 -4.42 -3.78
N GLY A 263 -9.31 -4.03 -2.65
CA GLY A 263 -8.75 -2.99 -1.80
C GLY A 263 -7.47 -3.46 -1.10
N ILE A 264 -7.46 -4.68 -0.58
CA ILE A 264 -6.31 -5.26 0.13
C ILE A 264 -6.04 -6.68 -0.39
N GLU A 265 -4.80 -6.92 -0.84
CA GLU A 265 -4.31 -8.22 -1.25
C GLU A 265 -3.13 -8.68 -0.38
N VAL A 266 -3.25 -9.86 0.21
CA VAL A 266 -2.14 -10.51 0.92
C VAL A 266 -1.99 -11.94 0.46
N SER A 267 -0.90 -12.21 -0.24
CA SER A 267 -0.57 -13.57 -0.70
C SER A 267 0.72 -14.11 -0.07
N GLN A 268 1.47 -13.24 0.61
CA GLN A 268 2.78 -13.52 1.18
C GLN A 268 3.01 -12.67 2.44
N GLY A 269 3.74 -13.20 3.42
CA GLY A 269 4.14 -12.47 4.63
C GLY A 269 3.02 -12.28 5.66
N THR A 270 3.09 -11.17 6.40
CA THR A 270 2.15 -10.82 7.48
C THR A 270 1.46 -9.49 7.21
N GLY A 271 0.13 -9.50 7.14
CA GLY A 271 -0.71 -8.30 7.01
C GLY A 271 -1.55 -8.01 8.26
N ILE A 272 -1.35 -6.86 8.88
CA ILE A 272 -2.16 -6.38 10.02
C ILE A 272 -2.85 -5.08 9.60
N PHE A 273 -4.17 -5.11 9.49
CA PHE A 273 -4.96 -3.99 8.95
C PHE A 273 -5.94 -3.49 9.99
N ILE A 274 -5.82 -2.22 10.36
CA ILE A 274 -6.65 -1.58 11.38
C ILE A 274 -7.19 -0.27 10.80
N GLY A 275 -8.49 -0.16 10.62
CA GLY A 275 -9.04 1.07 10.04
C GLY A 275 -10.55 1.21 10.08
N ARG A 276 -11.05 2.28 9.47
CA ARG A 276 -12.50 2.55 9.44
C ARG A 276 -13.17 1.86 8.26
N LYS A 277 -12.75 2.11 7.01
CA LYS A 277 -13.47 1.60 5.83
C LYS A 277 -12.58 1.11 4.70
N VAL A 278 -12.92 -0.04 4.12
CA VAL A 278 -12.42 -0.50 2.81
C VAL A 278 -13.60 -0.65 1.86
N TYR A 279 -13.51 0.02 0.72
CA TYR A 279 -14.52 -0.02 -0.33
C TYR A 279 -13.89 -0.47 -1.64
N SER A 280 -14.59 -1.31 -2.41
CA SER A 280 -14.15 -1.71 -3.74
C SER A 280 -15.28 -1.75 -4.76
N GLU A 281 -15.01 -1.19 -5.94
CA GLU A 281 -15.85 -1.31 -7.13
C GLU A 281 -15.22 -2.33 -8.08
N ILE A 282 -15.57 -3.59 -7.89
CA ILE A 282 -15.10 -4.68 -8.75
C ILE A 282 -16.16 -4.87 -9.83
N LEU A 283 -15.78 -4.81 -11.11
CA LEU A 283 -16.74 -4.83 -12.21
C LEU A 283 -17.29 -6.23 -12.52
N ASN A 284 -16.52 -7.28 -12.22
CA ASN A 284 -16.93 -8.67 -12.45
C ASN A 284 -17.28 -9.35 -11.13
N ASP A 285 -18.44 -9.99 -11.05
CA ASP A 285 -18.86 -10.69 -9.84
C ASP A 285 -18.11 -12.02 -9.65
N THR A 286 -17.53 -12.60 -10.69
CA THR A 286 -16.81 -13.89 -10.67
C THR A 286 -15.37 -13.81 -10.15
N GLU A 287 -14.76 -12.63 -10.17
CA GLU A 287 -13.34 -12.42 -9.86
C GLU A 287 -13.19 -11.25 -8.88
N GLY A 288 -12.30 -11.37 -7.90
CA GLY A 288 -12.02 -10.29 -6.95
C GLY A 288 -12.87 -10.31 -5.68
N ALA A 289 -12.41 -9.56 -4.68
CA ALA A 289 -13.16 -9.26 -3.45
C ALA A 289 -12.65 -7.94 -2.88
N THR A 290 -13.34 -7.30 -1.94
CA THR A 290 -12.81 -6.07 -1.30
C THR A 290 -11.50 -6.34 -0.56
N ILE A 291 -11.37 -7.49 0.08
CA ILE A 291 -10.12 -7.98 0.68
C ILE A 291 -9.91 -9.43 0.27
N GLN A 292 -8.71 -9.73 -0.21
CA GLN A 292 -8.26 -11.07 -0.56
C GLN A 292 -7.03 -11.43 0.27
N ILE A 293 -7.13 -12.52 1.03
CA ILE A 293 -5.99 -13.09 1.75
C ILE A 293 -5.86 -14.55 1.36
N GLY A 294 -4.67 -14.95 0.91
CA GLY A 294 -4.37 -16.36 0.76
C GLY A 294 -2.90 -16.74 0.74
N GLY A 295 -2.59 -18.03 0.75
CA GLY A 295 -1.21 -18.53 0.73
C GLY A 295 -0.79 -19.19 2.05
N THR A 296 -0.09 -20.32 1.94
CA THR A 296 0.07 -21.31 3.02
C THR A 296 0.77 -20.77 4.28
N SER A 297 1.69 -19.83 4.10
CA SER A 297 2.49 -19.20 5.15
C SER A 297 1.97 -17.83 5.59
N VAL A 298 0.84 -17.36 5.03
CA VAL A 298 0.30 -16.04 5.36
C VAL A 298 -0.23 -15.99 6.79
N LYS A 299 0.09 -14.88 7.46
CA LYS A 299 -0.43 -14.51 8.78
C LYS A 299 -1.15 -13.18 8.67
N GLY A 300 -2.14 -12.95 9.52
CA GLY A 300 -2.75 -11.63 9.54
C GLY A 300 -3.79 -11.38 10.61
N PHE A 301 -4.22 -10.13 10.63
CA PHE A 301 -5.25 -9.61 11.52
C PHE A 301 -6.01 -8.50 10.80
N ILE A 302 -7.33 -8.53 10.85
CA ILE A 302 -8.20 -7.52 10.27
C ILE A 302 -9.08 -6.94 11.39
N LYS A 303 -8.99 -5.63 11.61
CA LYS A 303 -9.93 -4.86 12.43
C LYS A 303 -10.41 -3.65 11.65
N ILE A 304 -11.50 -3.79 10.92
CA ILE A 304 -12.01 -2.77 10.00
C ILE A 304 -13.51 -2.60 10.22
N ASN A 305 -13.96 -1.39 10.54
CA ASN A 305 -15.39 -1.17 10.86
C ASN A 305 -16.31 -1.54 9.68
N GLU A 306 -15.95 -1.14 8.46
CA GLU A 306 -16.75 -1.36 7.25
C GLU A 306 -15.92 -1.98 6.12
N ILE A 307 -16.37 -3.11 5.59
CA ILE A 307 -15.78 -3.79 4.42
C ILE A 307 -16.86 -3.95 3.37
N ILE A 308 -16.78 -3.19 2.27
CA ILE A 308 -17.89 -3.05 1.33
C ILE A 308 -17.44 -3.31 -0.11
N SER A 309 -18.09 -4.26 -0.75
CA SER A 309 -17.95 -4.58 -2.17
C SER A 309 -19.20 -4.19 -2.94
N LYS A 310 -19.06 -3.35 -3.97
CA LYS A 310 -20.21 -2.86 -4.75
C LYS A 310 -20.90 -3.97 -5.55
N ASN A 311 -20.12 -4.82 -6.24
CA ASN A 311 -20.65 -5.80 -7.20
C ASN A 311 -20.10 -7.24 -7.02
N SER A 312 -19.37 -7.53 -5.94
CA SER A 312 -18.77 -8.86 -5.72
C SER A 312 -18.77 -9.25 -4.24
N GLY A 313 -17.99 -10.27 -3.87
CA GLY A 313 -17.72 -10.64 -2.48
C GLY A 313 -16.92 -9.55 -1.74
N ALA A 314 -17.08 -9.50 -0.42
CA ALA A 314 -16.33 -8.60 0.44
C ALA A 314 -15.01 -9.22 0.88
N LEU A 315 -15.02 -10.50 1.24
CA LEU A 315 -13.84 -11.20 1.76
C LEU A 315 -13.62 -12.51 1.00
N VAL A 316 -12.37 -12.75 0.62
CA VAL A 316 -11.87 -14.04 0.13
C VAL A 316 -10.71 -14.48 1.03
N LEU A 317 -10.83 -15.65 1.63
CA LEU A 317 -9.90 -16.20 2.62
C LEU A 317 -9.49 -17.62 2.24
N ASN A 318 -8.30 -17.79 1.66
CA ASN A 318 -7.92 -19.03 1.00
C ASN A 318 -6.56 -19.59 1.44
N GLN A 319 -6.44 -20.89 1.68
CA GLN A 319 -5.14 -21.58 1.69
C GLN A 319 -4.13 -21.10 2.75
N PHE A 320 -4.51 -20.87 4.01
CA PHE A 320 -3.57 -20.54 5.08
C PHE A 320 -3.79 -21.39 6.33
N THR A 321 -2.69 -21.74 7.01
CA THR A 321 -2.74 -22.60 8.21
C THR A 321 -2.94 -21.80 9.51
N SER A 322 -2.41 -20.59 9.57
CA SER A 322 -2.52 -19.71 10.73
C SER A 322 -3.93 -19.17 10.88
N GLN A 323 -4.47 -19.14 12.10
CA GLN A 323 -5.79 -18.57 12.33
C GLN A 323 -5.76 -17.04 12.14
N ILE A 324 -6.60 -16.51 11.25
CA ILE A 324 -6.78 -15.07 11.05
C ILE A 324 -8.00 -14.59 11.84
N LEU A 325 -7.82 -13.53 12.62
CA LEU A 325 -8.92 -12.87 13.33
C LEU A 325 -9.42 -11.67 12.52
N VAL A 326 -10.71 -11.69 12.20
CA VAL A 326 -11.46 -10.63 11.52
C VAL A 326 -12.46 -10.02 12.50
N ILE A 327 -12.30 -8.73 12.78
CA ILE A 327 -13.22 -7.93 13.58
C ILE A 327 -13.77 -6.83 12.68
N SER A 328 -15.08 -6.77 12.54
CA SER A 328 -15.75 -5.75 11.74
C SER A 328 -17.12 -5.45 12.30
N ASN A 329 -17.66 -4.26 12.05
CA ASN A 329 -19.05 -3.94 12.39
C ASN A 329 -20.00 -4.31 11.24
N TYR A 330 -19.52 -4.13 10.00
CA TYR A 330 -20.34 -4.28 8.80
C TYR A 330 -19.51 -4.80 7.62
N ILE A 331 -19.97 -5.90 7.02
CA ILE A 331 -19.38 -6.54 5.84
C ILE A 331 -20.49 -6.67 4.80
N GLU A 332 -20.34 -6.01 3.66
CA GLU A 332 -21.35 -5.99 2.60
C GLU A 332 -20.78 -6.42 1.26
N GLY A 333 -21.52 -7.26 0.56
CA GLY A 333 -21.21 -7.64 -0.81
C GLY A 333 -22.46 -7.89 -1.63
N ASN A 334 -22.28 -7.99 -2.94
CA ASN A 334 -23.33 -8.21 -3.92
C ASN A 334 -22.93 -9.40 -4.81
N LYS A 335 -22.80 -10.58 -4.18
CA LYS A 335 -22.26 -11.77 -4.81
C LYS A 335 -23.36 -12.76 -5.14
N THR A 336 -23.35 -13.24 -6.38
CA THR A 336 -24.18 -14.35 -6.86
C THR A 336 -23.47 -15.70 -6.68
N GLY A 337 -24.25 -16.78 -6.66
CA GLY A 337 -23.74 -18.15 -6.57
C GLY A 337 -23.26 -18.54 -5.18
N ASP A 338 -22.54 -19.65 -5.12
CA ASP A 338 -22.24 -20.33 -3.86
C ASP A 338 -21.09 -19.69 -3.05
N GLY A 339 -20.36 -18.75 -3.65
CA GLY A 339 -19.21 -18.11 -3.00
C GLY A 339 -19.58 -17.21 -1.82
N GLY A 340 -20.77 -16.61 -1.84
CA GLY A 340 -21.26 -15.70 -0.80
C GLY A 340 -20.48 -14.39 -0.64
N VAL A 341 -20.86 -13.57 0.33
CA VAL A 341 -20.16 -12.29 0.65
C VAL A 341 -18.79 -12.55 1.26
N ILE A 342 -18.68 -13.61 2.05
CA ILE A 342 -17.42 -14.13 2.55
C ILE A 342 -17.22 -15.50 1.94
N PHE A 343 -16.15 -15.65 1.16
CA PHE A 343 -15.73 -16.90 0.57
C PHE A 343 -14.50 -17.43 1.29
N SER A 344 -14.51 -18.72 1.63
CA SER A 344 -13.36 -19.39 2.21
C SER A 344 -13.11 -20.74 1.57
N TYR A 345 -11.86 -21.00 1.21
CA TYR A 345 -11.41 -22.21 0.51
C TYR A 345 -10.15 -22.79 1.13
N ASP A 346 -10.02 -24.12 1.11
CA ASP A 346 -8.79 -24.85 1.43
C ASP A 346 -8.14 -24.49 2.77
N SER A 347 -8.66 -25.08 3.85
CA SER A 347 -8.05 -25.03 5.20
C SER A 347 -7.88 -23.63 5.81
N ALA A 348 -8.47 -22.58 5.21
CA ALA A 348 -8.37 -21.22 5.70
C ALA A 348 -9.04 -21.06 7.08
N ASN A 349 -8.23 -21.00 8.14
CA ASN A 349 -8.72 -20.95 9.51
C ASN A 349 -9.00 -19.51 9.96
N PHE A 350 -10.24 -19.13 10.27
CA PHE A 350 -10.52 -17.75 10.70
C PHE A 350 -11.58 -17.62 11.79
N VAL A 351 -11.50 -16.52 12.53
CA VAL A 351 -12.52 -16.11 13.49
C VAL A 351 -13.11 -14.80 13.04
N LEU A 352 -14.42 -14.73 12.86
CA LEU A 352 -15.15 -13.50 12.58
C LEU A 352 -15.87 -13.04 13.85
N LYS A 353 -15.65 -11.78 14.25
CA LYS A 353 -16.26 -11.19 15.45
C LYS A 353 -17.00 -9.88 15.18
N ASN A 354 -18.12 -9.70 15.88
CA ASN A 354 -18.89 -8.45 16.01
C ASN A 354 -19.50 -7.90 14.69
N ALA A 355 -19.62 -8.72 13.65
CA ALA A 355 -19.92 -8.27 12.30
C ALA A 355 -21.37 -8.50 11.88
N THR A 356 -21.98 -7.52 11.20
CA THR A 356 -23.15 -7.78 10.34
C THR A 356 -22.68 -8.06 8.92
N VAL A 357 -22.88 -9.28 8.43
CA VAL A 357 -22.61 -9.71 7.05
C VAL A 357 -23.89 -9.59 6.24
N ARG A 358 -23.89 -8.79 5.17
CA ARG A 358 -25.06 -8.58 4.30
C ARG A 358 -24.73 -8.89 2.86
N ASN A 359 -25.49 -9.81 2.27
CA ASN A 359 -25.56 -9.92 0.81
C ASN A 359 -26.72 -9.05 0.32
N VAL A 360 -26.43 -7.99 -0.43
CA VAL A 360 -27.46 -7.08 -0.96
C VAL A 360 -28.08 -7.58 -2.26
N ASN A 361 -27.54 -8.66 -2.84
CA ASN A 361 -28.12 -9.26 -4.03
C ASN A 361 -29.51 -9.83 -3.74
N SER A 362 -30.48 -9.50 -4.59
CA SER A 362 -31.89 -9.86 -4.37
C SER A 362 -32.23 -11.29 -4.82
N GLY A 363 -31.34 -11.98 -5.54
CA GLY A 363 -31.57 -13.33 -6.04
C GLY A 363 -31.74 -14.37 -4.92
N SER A 364 -32.40 -15.49 -5.24
CA SER A 364 -32.61 -16.60 -4.29
C SER A 364 -31.38 -17.52 -4.16
N SER A 365 -30.53 -17.59 -5.19
CA SER A 365 -29.29 -18.39 -5.22
C SER A 365 -28.08 -17.60 -4.71
N VAL A 366 -28.24 -16.86 -3.61
CA VAL A 366 -27.20 -16.01 -3.02
C VAL A 366 -26.84 -16.53 -1.64
N LYS A 367 -25.57 -16.45 -1.26
CA LYS A 367 -25.09 -16.93 0.04
C LYS A 367 -24.56 -15.77 0.89
N GLY A 368 -24.70 -15.87 2.21
CA GLY A 368 -24.01 -14.98 3.15
C GLY A 368 -22.53 -15.33 3.22
N ILE A 369 -22.25 -16.59 3.57
CA ILE A 369 -20.89 -17.14 3.69
C ILE A 369 -20.82 -18.46 2.91
N GLY A 370 -19.80 -18.61 2.06
CA GLY A 370 -19.48 -19.83 1.35
C GLY A 370 -18.19 -20.46 1.86
N LEU A 371 -18.25 -21.73 2.27
CA LEU A 371 -17.14 -22.48 2.83
C LEU A 371 -16.89 -23.74 1.98
N PHE A 372 -15.67 -23.88 1.47
CA PHE A 372 -15.35 -24.89 0.46
C PHE A 372 -14.09 -25.65 0.80
N LYS A 373 -14.07 -26.94 0.43
CA LYS A 373 -12.94 -27.85 0.58
C LYS A 373 -12.48 -28.35 -0.80
N ASN A 374 -11.17 -28.37 -1.07
CA ASN A 374 -10.62 -29.11 -2.21
C ASN A 374 -10.64 -30.62 -1.96
N SER A 375 -11.11 -31.36 -2.97
CA SER A 375 -11.31 -32.82 -2.91
C SER A 375 -10.02 -33.62 -2.67
N GLY A 376 -8.84 -33.03 -2.87
CA GLY A 376 -7.54 -33.67 -2.64
C GLY A 376 -6.83 -33.34 -1.32
N ASN A 377 -7.30 -32.34 -0.56
CA ASN A 377 -6.65 -31.91 0.68
C ASN A 377 -7.61 -32.16 1.86
N GLY A 378 -7.21 -33.06 2.77
CA GLY A 378 -8.08 -33.53 3.87
C GLY A 378 -8.50 -32.46 4.88
N ASN A 379 -7.90 -31.28 4.84
CA ASN A 379 -8.05 -30.25 5.85
C ASN A 379 -9.23 -29.31 5.55
N ILE A 380 -10.17 -29.25 6.50
CA ILE A 380 -11.36 -28.39 6.47
C ILE A 380 -11.02 -27.05 7.14
N PRO A 381 -11.49 -25.91 6.61
CA PRO A 381 -11.40 -24.61 7.29
C PRO A 381 -11.97 -24.69 8.72
N ASN A 382 -11.17 -24.32 9.74
CA ASN A 382 -11.66 -24.12 11.11
C ASN A 382 -12.17 -22.68 11.24
N VAL A 383 -13.49 -22.53 11.22
CA VAL A 383 -14.16 -21.24 11.23
C VAL A 383 -14.95 -21.06 12.52
N ALA A 384 -14.79 -19.90 13.16
CA ALA A 384 -15.61 -19.52 14.30
C ALA A 384 -16.27 -18.15 14.09
N PHE A 385 -17.56 -18.07 14.37
CA PHE A 385 -18.32 -16.82 14.38
C PHE A 385 -18.64 -16.44 15.82
N GLN A 386 -18.39 -15.19 16.21
CA GLN A 386 -18.73 -14.66 17.53
C GLN A 386 -19.47 -13.32 17.37
N ASN A 387 -20.71 -13.24 17.85
CA ASN A 387 -21.54 -12.03 17.75
C ASN A 387 -21.68 -11.53 16.30
N VAL A 388 -21.94 -12.46 15.37
CA VAL A 388 -22.08 -12.18 13.94
C VAL A 388 -23.54 -12.24 13.55
N LYS A 389 -24.06 -11.28 12.81
CA LYS A 389 -25.39 -11.32 12.19
C LYS A 389 -25.23 -11.53 10.68
N ILE A 390 -25.99 -12.43 10.06
CA ILE A 390 -25.89 -12.67 8.61
C ILE A 390 -27.27 -12.44 7.98
N ILE A 391 -27.30 -11.59 6.95
CA ILE A 391 -28.49 -11.20 6.19
C ILE A 391 -28.27 -11.62 4.73
N SER A 392 -29.06 -12.57 4.26
CA SER A 392 -29.01 -13.07 2.88
C SER A 392 -30.41 -13.52 2.44
N ASN A 393 -30.75 -13.30 1.16
CA ASN A 393 -32.00 -13.78 0.59
C ASN A 393 -32.00 -15.29 0.28
N GLY A 394 -30.82 -15.92 0.20
CA GLY A 394 -30.66 -17.36 0.06
C GLY A 394 -30.14 -17.99 1.36
N ALA A 395 -29.13 -18.88 1.26
CA ALA A 395 -28.59 -19.52 2.46
C ALA A 395 -27.60 -18.61 3.20
N ILE A 396 -27.58 -18.72 4.52
CA ILE A 396 -26.73 -17.86 5.35
C ILE A 396 -25.31 -18.40 5.43
N VAL A 397 -25.16 -19.71 5.61
CA VAL A 397 -23.89 -20.42 5.42
C VAL A 397 -24.12 -21.57 4.44
N TYR A 398 -23.28 -21.65 3.42
CA TYR A 398 -23.22 -22.75 2.47
C TYR A 398 -21.87 -23.46 2.64
N TYR A 399 -21.92 -24.79 2.80
CA TYR A 399 -20.73 -25.60 3.01
C TYR A 399 -20.69 -26.77 2.01
N ASN A 400 -19.62 -26.85 1.22
CA ASN A 400 -19.43 -27.88 0.20
C ASN A 400 -18.19 -28.75 0.52
N THR A 401 -18.42 -30.04 0.81
CA THR A 401 -17.39 -31.01 1.22
C THR A 401 -17.10 -32.14 0.24
N SER A 402 -17.70 -32.13 -0.95
CA SER A 402 -18.23 -33.33 -1.64
C SER A 402 -19.56 -33.77 -1.05
N THR A 403 -20.45 -34.15 -1.95
CA THR A 403 -21.86 -34.49 -1.72
C THR A 403 -22.09 -35.37 -0.48
N PRO A 404 -23.12 -35.09 0.35
CA PRO A 404 -24.08 -33.98 0.21
C PRO A 404 -23.54 -32.64 0.74
N ASP A 405 -23.97 -31.55 0.11
CA ASP A 405 -23.74 -30.19 0.60
C ASP A 405 -24.49 -29.95 1.91
N ILE A 406 -23.94 -29.11 2.78
CA ILE A 406 -24.59 -28.68 4.02
C ILE A 406 -25.01 -27.22 3.86
N GLU A 407 -26.30 -26.97 3.79
CA GLU A 407 -26.87 -25.62 3.81
C GLU A 407 -27.43 -25.30 5.19
N ILE A 408 -26.89 -24.25 5.84
CA ILE A 408 -27.46 -23.71 7.07
C ILE A 408 -28.38 -22.56 6.67
N LYS A 409 -29.69 -22.82 6.68
CA LYS A 409 -30.75 -21.81 6.56
C LYS A 409 -31.10 -21.35 7.98
N ASN A 410 -30.98 -20.06 8.25
CA ASN A 410 -31.24 -19.52 9.57
C ASN A 410 -32.71 -19.11 9.71
N TYR A 411 -33.45 -19.76 10.62
CA TYR A 411 -34.82 -19.42 11.01
C TYR A 411 -34.88 -18.49 12.25
N GLY A 412 -33.82 -17.73 12.55
CA GLY A 412 -33.76 -16.82 13.71
C GLY A 412 -32.78 -17.23 14.83
N LEU A 413 -31.97 -18.28 14.63
CA LEU A 413 -30.90 -18.75 15.50
C LEU A 413 -29.69 -17.80 15.63
N ILE A 414 -29.65 -16.73 14.82
CA ILE A 414 -28.62 -15.68 14.88
C ILE A 414 -29.30 -14.30 14.79
N GLY A 415 -30.42 -14.14 15.49
CA GLY A 415 -31.26 -12.94 15.46
C GLY A 415 -31.70 -12.50 16.85
N ASN A 416 -31.48 -11.22 17.15
CA ASN A 416 -32.03 -10.47 18.28
C ASN A 416 -31.61 -10.91 19.69
N LYS A 417 -30.30 -10.87 19.98
CA LYS A 417 -29.87 -10.51 21.34
C LYS A 417 -28.84 -9.39 21.25
N ASP A 418 -28.83 -8.54 22.27
CA ASP A 418 -27.86 -7.47 22.43
C ASP A 418 -26.44 -8.02 22.24
N ILE A 419 -25.53 -7.16 21.76
CA ILE A 419 -24.13 -7.45 21.37
C ILE A 419 -23.30 -8.08 22.53
N GLU A 420 -23.89 -8.27 23.71
CA GLU A 420 -23.31 -8.80 24.95
C GLU A 420 -23.38 -10.33 25.10
N GLY A 421 -24.12 -11.05 24.26
CA GLY A 421 -24.18 -12.52 24.31
C GLY A 421 -22.97 -13.17 23.66
N ASN A 422 -22.16 -13.96 24.38
CA ASN A 422 -21.01 -14.74 23.87
C ASN A 422 -21.43 -15.90 22.94
N VAL A 423 -22.21 -15.65 21.88
CA VAL A 423 -22.70 -16.71 20.98
C VAL A 423 -21.58 -17.12 20.04
N MET A 424 -21.16 -18.39 20.11
CA MET A 424 -20.12 -18.93 19.24
C MET A 424 -20.68 -20.03 18.34
N LEU A 425 -20.56 -19.86 17.02
CA LEU A 425 -20.77 -20.93 16.04
C LEU A 425 -19.41 -21.40 15.55
N LYS A 426 -19.06 -22.66 15.82
CA LYS A 426 -17.88 -23.31 15.23
C LYS A 426 -18.31 -24.18 14.06
N VAL A 427 -17.52 -24.20 13.00
CA VAL A 427 -17.64 -25.13 11.87
C VAL A 427 -16.29 -25.83 11.70
N GLY A 428 -16.26 -27.16 11.85
CA GLY A 428 -15.06 -27.99 11.80
C GLY A 428 -15.35 -29.48 12.02
N THR A 429 -14.31 -30.33 12.04
CA THR A 429 -14.45 -31.80 12.18
C THR A 429 -14.04 -32.36 13.53
N ALA A 430 -14.83 -33.31 14.03
CA ALA A 430 -14.32 -34.53 14.66
C ALA A 430 -14.75 -35.72 13.78
N ASP A 431 -13.78 -36.47 13.28
CA ASP A 431 -13.89 -37.77 12.60
C ASP A 431 -15.08 -38.00 11.62
N ASN A 432 -15.36 -37.01 10.75
CA ASN A 432 -16.34 -37.02 9.63
C ASN A 432 -17.70 -36.33 9.85
N PHE A 433 -17.85 -35.49 10.88
CA PHE A 433 -19.06 -34.66 11.03
C PHE A 433 -18.72 -33.16 11.10
N VAL A 434 -19.55 -32.35 10.43
CA VAL A 434 -19.60 -30.90 10.66
C VAL A 434 -20.47 -30.67 11.89
N PHE A 435 -19.86 -30.23 12.98
CA PHE A 435 -20.60 -29.86 14.19
C PHE A 435 -20.89 -28.37 14.17
N ILE A 436 -22.16 -28.00 14.33
CA ILE A 436 -22.58 -26.66 14.74
C ILE A 436 -22.65 -26.68 16.25
N PHE A 437 -21.58 -26.24 16.92
CA PHE A 437 -21.66 -25.96 18.34
C PHE A 437 -22.23 -24.55 18.50
N SER A 438 -23.38 -24.43 19.16
CA SER A 438 -23.87 -23.17 19.73
C SER A 438 -24.07 -23.38 21.21
N ASN A 439 -23.56 -22.46 22.02
CA ASN A 439 -23.82 -22.42 23.46
C ASN A 439 -25.26 -21.98 23.81
N GLU A 440 -26.12 -21.77 22.80
CA GLU A 440 -27.56 -21.53 22.97
C GLU A 440 -28.44 -22.73 22.58
N LEU A 441 -27.87 -23.84 22.09
CA LEU A 441 -28.63 -25.05 21.72
C LEU A 441 -28.77 -26.06 22.88
N THR A 442 -28.50 -25.63 24.11
CA THR A 442 -28.71 -26.41 25.35
C THR A 442 -29.84 -25.85 26.19
#